data_AF-A0A7U6M5Y6-F1
#
_entry.id   AF-A0A7U6M5Y6-F1
#
_cell.length_a   1.000
_cell.length_b   1.000
_cell.length_c   1.000
_cell.angle_alpha   90.00
_cell.angle_beta   90.00
_cell.angle_gamma   90.00
#
_symmetry.space_group_name_H-M   'P 1'
#
loop_
_entity.id
_entity.type
_entity.pdbx_description
1 polymer ?
#
loop_
_entity_poly.entity_id
_entity_poly.type
_entity_poly.pdbx_seq_one_letter_code
_entity_poly.pdbx_strand_id
1 'polypeptide(L)'
;MPSPYSLAAVLRTVRAARGLSQEQLVKTLDARHLHNVEHGSTNMTLKMLEGISGHLDVDPVALLAAASSFDRGETFEEFVAYLWSELEKLREMKVMESVPAQFSNGVLIAAKGGKPATSAEKVTAVLDCKAGGLTQKETSVKLGIPASTVHKIWHRRNGGQ
;
A
#
# COMPACT_ATOMS: atom_id res chain seq x y z
N MET A 1 6.55 -3.73 11.64
CA MET A 1 7.19 -2.57 10.98
C MET A 1 7.84 -1.72 12.06
N PRO A 2 9.08 -1.28 11.87
CA PRO A 2 9.77 -0.46 12.87
C PRO A 2 9.15 0.93 12.96
N SER A 3 9.36 1.60 14.09
CA SER A 3 9.03 2.99 14.29
C SER A 3 9.91 3.89 13.40
N PRO A 4 9.41 5.08 13.00
CA PRO A 4 10.22 6.04 12.25
C PRO A 4 11.51 6.43 12.98
N TYR A 5 11.49 6.47 14.31
CA TYR A 5 12.63 6.83 15.14
C TYR A 5 13.73 5.76 15.12
N SER A 6 13.37 4.49 15.29
CA SER A 6 14.33 3.39 15.28
C SER A 6 14.94 3.19 13.91
N LEU A 7 14.14 3.34 12.85
CA LEU A 7 14.65 3.30 11.49
C LEU A 7 15.60 4.47 11.22
N ALA A 8 15.26 5.68 11.64
CA ALA A 8 16.14 6.84 11.51
C ALA A 8 17.45 6.68 12.29
N ALA A 9 17.41 6.10 13.50
CA ALA A 9 18.59 5.81 14.31
C ALA A 9 19.51 4.78 13.62
N VAL A 10 18.95 3.72 13.04
CA VAL A 10 19.72 2.74 12.27
C VAL A 10 20.37 3.40 11.06
N LEU A 11 19.64 4.21 10.29
CA LEU A 11 20.19 4.92 9.13
C LEU A 11 21.36 5.84 9.52
N ARG A 12 21.23 6.63 10.59
CA ARG A 12 22.32 7.47 11.12
C ARG A 12 23.54 6.64 11.52
N THR A 13 23.31 5.50 12.18
CA THR A 13 24.37 4.62 12.67
C THR A 13 25.13 3.97 11.52
N VAL A 14 24.43 3.47 10.50
CA VAL A 14 25.03 2.91 9.29
C VAL A 14 25.80 3.99 8.52
N ARG A 15 25.21 5.18 8.36
CA ARG A 15 25.89 6.32 7.74
C ARG A 15 27.20 6.66 8.44
N ALA A 16 27.17 6.76 9.76
CA ALA A 16 28.35 7.04 10.57
C ALA A 16 29.42 5.94 10.44
N ALA A 17 29.02 4.66 10.50
CA ALA A 17 29.91 3.52 10.31
C ALA A 17 30.56 3.48 8.93
N ARG A 18 29.87 4.00 7.90
CA ARG A 18 30.40 4.16 6.54
C ARG A 18 31.23 5.44 6.34
N GLY A 19 31.37 6.29 7.36
CA GLY A 19 32.12 7.54 7.28
C GLY A 19 31.50 8.59 6.35
N LEU A 20 30.18 8.50 6.11
CA LEU A 20 29.48 9.38 5.18
C LEU A 20 28.92 10.62 5.90
N SER A 21 29.15 11.79 5.30
CA SER A 21 28.44 13.01 5.70
C SER A 21 26.98 12.97 5.26
N GLN A 22 26.12 13.77 5.88
CA GLN A 22 24.73 13.89 5.47
C GLN A 22 24.63 14.38 4.01
N GLU A 23 25.47 15.35 3.63
CA GLU A 23 25.52 15.93 2.27
C GLU A 23 25.93 14.91 1.20
N GLN A 24 26.76 13.93 1.54
CA GLN A 24 27.14 12.85 0.61
C GLN A 24 25.96 11.93 0.26
N LEU A 25 24.91 11.90 1.09
CA LEU A 25 23.65 11.17 0.84
C LEU A 25 22.57 12.00 0.12
N VAL A 26 22.76 13.32 0.00
CA VAL A 26 21.77 14.26 -0.60
C VAL A 26 21.69 14.17 -2.13
N LYS A 27 22.57 13.42 -2.80
CA LYS A 27 22.59 13.33 -4.27
C LYS A 27 21.29 12.83 -4.92
N THR A 28 20.36 12.28 -4.14
CA THR A 28 19.07 11.74 -4.62
C THR A 28 17.83 12.26 -3.87
N LEU A 29 18.03 12.90 -2.72
CA LEU A 29 16.97 13.44 -1.86
C LEU A 29 17.36 14.87 -1.50
N ASP A 30 16.45 15.82 -1.69
CA ASP A 30 16.62 17.19 -1.19
C ASP A 30 17.08 17.14 0.28
N ALA A 31 18.12 17.93 0.61
CA ALA A 31 18.79 17.93 1.91
C ALA A 31 17.80 18.06 3.08
N ARG A 32 16.71 18.81 2.88
CA ARG A 32 15.64 18.95 3.87
C ARG A 32 14.90 17.64 4.13
N HIS A 33 14.68 16.82 3.10
CA HIS A 33 13.98 15.55 3.23
C HIS A 33 14.85 14.49 3.90
N LEU A 34 16.14 14.41 3.57
CA LEU A 34 17.06 13.52 4.28
C LEU A 34 17.19 13.89 5.75
N HIS A 35 17.26 15.19 6.06
CA HIS A 35 17.28 15.67 7.43
C HIS A 35 16.04 15.22 8.21
N ASN A 36 14.84 15.36 7.64
CA ASN A 36 13.58 14.96 8.28
C ASN A 36 13.48 13.44 8.48
N VAL A 37 13.98 12.65 7.52
CA VAL A 37 14.06 11.19 7.62
C VAL A 37 14.98 10.78 8.76
N GLU A 38 16.18 11.35 8.81
CA GLU A 38 17.11 11.06 9.90
C GLU A 38 16.56 11.53 11.25
N HIS A 39 15.64 12.49 11.32
CA HIS A 39 14.99 12.90 12.58
C HIS A 39 13.74 12.09 12.93
N GLY A 40 13.41 11.04 12.17
CA GLY A 40 12.18 10.26 12.38
C GLY A 40 10.91 11.09 12.24
N SER A 41 11.01 12.26 11.60
CA SER A 41 9.95 13.28 11.55
C SER A 41 9.06 13.16 10.32
N THR A 42 9.30 12.16 9.46
CA THR A 42 8.52 11.88 8.25
C THR A 42 8.21 10.40 8.10
N ASN A 43 7.00 10.09 7.64
CA ASN A 43 6.66 8.76 7.15
C ASN A 43 7.51 8.46 5.90
N MET A 44 8.54 7.63 6.06
CA MET A 44 9.42 7.24 4.96
C MET A 44 8.69 6.29 4.00
N THR A 45 8.71 6.61 2.71
CA THR A 45 8.18 5.71 1.67
C THR A 45 9.18 4.61 1.34
N LEU A 46 8.72 3.49 0.79
CA LEU A 46 9.62 2.41 0.34
C LEU A 46 10.62 2.90 -0.72
N LYS A 47 10.18 3.77 -1.65
CA LYS A 47 11.05 4.38 -2.67
C LYS A 47 12.16 5.24 -2.08
N MET A 48 11.85 5.95 -0.99
CA MET A 48 12.84 6.76 -0.28
C MET A 48 13.85 5.89 0.47
N LEU A 49 13.37 4.84 1.14
CA LEU A 49 14.23 3.86 1.79
C LEU A 49 15.19 3.21 0.78
N GLU A 50 14.70 2.79 -0.39
CA GLU A 50 15.50 2.21 -1.48
C GLU A 50 16.57 3.18 -1.99
N GLY A 51 16.24 4.47 -2.16
CA GLY A 51 17.20 5.49 -2.55
C GLY A 51 18.32 5.69 -1.52
N ILE A 52 17.96 5.75 -0.23
CA ILE A 52 18.94 5.90 0.87
C ILE A 52 19.79 4.64 1.01
N SER A 53 19.17 3.47 0.98
CA SER A 53 19.84 2.18 1.17
C SER A 53 20.89 1.94 0.09
N GLY A 54 20.60 2.34 -1.16
CA GLY A 54 21.58 2.31 -2.25
C GLY A 54 22.81 3.18 -2.01
N HIS A 55 22.68 4.32 -1.31
CA HIS A 55 23.82 5.18 -0.95
C HIS A 55 24.60 4.65 0.24
N LEU A 56 23.91 3.98 1.16
CA LEU A 56 24.53 3.31 2.29
C LEU A 56 25.21 1.99 1.90
N ASP A 57 24.98 1.50 0.68
CA ASP A 57 25.45 0.20 0.20
C ASP A 57 24.96 -0.92 1.14
N VAL A 58 23.69 -0.85 1.55
CA VAL A 58 23.03 -1.83 2.43
C VAL A 58 21.65 -2.13 1.87
N ASP A 59 21.22 -3.37 1.96
CA ASP A 59 19.87 -3.78 1.55
C ASP A 59 18.78 -3.12 2.44
N PRO A 60 17.71 -2.56 1.86
CA PRO A 60 16.65 -1.90 2.63
C PRO A 60 15.93 -2.84 3.62
N VAL A 61 15.81 -4.13 3.30
CA VAL A 61 15.21 -5.12 4.20
C VAL A 61 16.09 -5.35 5.43
N ALA A 62 17.41 -5.37 5.26
CA ALA A 62 18.35 -5.48 6.38
C ALA A 62 18.24 -4.28 7.34
N LEU A 63 18.11 -3.07 6.79
CA LEU A 63 17.88 -1.85 7.59
C LEU A 63 16.57 -1.90 8.38
N LEU A 64 15.49 -2.38 7.74
CA LEU A 64 14.20 -2.59 8.41
C LEU A 64 14.28 -3.66 9.49
N ALA A 65 15.06 -4.73 9.26
CA ALA A 65 15.24 -5.80 10.22
C ALA A 65 15.99 -5.31 11.47
N ALA A 66 17.10 -4.60 11.29
CA ALA A 66 17.87 -4.02 12.41
C ALA A 66 17.04 -3.00 13.21
N ALA A 67 16.24 -2.18 12.53
CA ALA A 67 15.34 -1.24 13.21
C ALA A 67 14.23 -1.96 13.99
N SER A 68 13.70 -3.06 13.43
CA SER A 68 12.64 -3.83 14.05
C SER A 68 13.13 -4.64 15.25
N SER A 69 14.35 -5.18 15.21
CA SER A 69 14.94 -5.87 16.37
C SER A 69 15.12 -4.90 17.54
N PHE A 70 15.60 -3.67 17.25
CA PHE A 70 15.74 -2.62 18.25
C PHE A 70 14.40 -2.22 18.89
N ASP A 71 13.35 -1.98 18.09
CA ASP A 71 12.03 -1.64 18.62
C ASP A 71 11.42 -2.72 19.52
N ARG A 72 11.72 -3.99 19.21
CA ARG A 72 11.22 -5.15 19.98
C ARG A 72 12.04 -5.45 21.22
N GLY A 73 13.18 -4.80 21.40
CA GLY A 73 14.13 -5.11 22.47
C GLY A 73 14.75 -6.50 22.32
N GLU A 74 14.76 -7.04 21.10
CA GLU A 74 15.31 -8.35 20.76
C GLU A 74 16.75 -8.19 20.24
N THR A 75 17.58 -9.21 20.44
CA THR A 75 18.85 -9.30 19.74
C THR A 75 18.61 -9.44 18.23
N PHE A 76 19.62 -9.08 17.43
CA PHE A 76 19.50 -9.21 15.98
C PHE A 76 19.29 -10.67 15.56
N GLU A 77 19.97 -11.60 16.24
CA GLU A 77 19.88 -13.04 16.02
C GLU A 77 18.49 -13.60 16.31
N GLU A 78 17.87 -13.21 17.44
CA GLU A 78 16.49 -13.59 17.78
C GLU A 78 15.51 -13.07 16.74
N PHE A 79 15.66 -11.82 16.30
CA PHE A 79 14.79 -11.23 15.30
C PHE A 79 14.93 -11.91 13.94
N VAL A 80 16.15 -12.28 13.52
CA VAL A 80 16.39 -13.04 12.28
C VAL A 80 15.79 -14.45 12.36
N ALA A 81 15.91 -15.13 13.50
CA ALA A 81 15.25 -16.42 13.72
C ALA A 81 13.71 -16.29 13.62
N TYR A 82 13.15 -15.23 14.20
CA TYR A 82 11.74 -14.90 14.04
C TYR A 82 11.37 -14.64 12.57
N LEU A 83 12.14 -13.84 11.83
CA LEU A 83 11.89 -13.60 10.40
C LEU A 83 11.90 -14.89 9.59
N TRP A 84 12.80 -15.83 9.90
CA TRP A 84 12.79 -17.14 9.26
C TRP A 84 11.48 -17.90 9.48
N SER A 85 10.90 -17.83 10.68
CA SER A 85 9.60 -18.44 10.95
C SER A 85 8.45 -17.79 10.17
N GLU A 86 8.50 -16.47 9.95
CA GLU A 86 7.51 -15.78 9.12
C GLU A 86 7.66 -16.12 7.64
N LEU A 87 8.91 -16.23 7.14
CA LEU A 87 9.19 -16.70 5.79
C LEU A 87 8.71 -18.14 5.56
N GLU A 88 8.79 -19.00 6.59
CA GLU A 88 8.25 -20.35 6.54
C GLU A 88 6.73 -20.34 6.33
N LYS A 89 6.00 -19.52 7.08
CA LYS A 89 4.54 -19.37 6.91
C LYS A 89 4.19 -18.94 5.50
N LEU A 90 4.94 -17.99 4.92
CA LEU A 90 4.75 -17.56 3.54
C LEU A 90 5.00 -18.69 2.54
N ARG A 91 5.99 -19.56 2.81
CA ARG A 91 6.28 -20.74 2.02
C ARG A 91 5.18 -21.79 2.12
N GLU A 92 4.70 -22.11 3.32
CA GLU A 92 3.59 -23.04 3.53
C GLU A 92 2.30 -22.58 2.83
N MET A 93 2.05 -21.27 2.84
CA MET A 93 0.95 -20.64 2.09
C MET A 93 1.19 -20.56 0.58
N LYS A 94 2.34 -21.04 0.07
CA LYS A 94 2.72 -21.01 -1.35
C LYS A 94 2.64 -19.60 -1.95
N VAL A 95 2.96 -18.58 -1.15
CA VAL A 95 2.84 -17.18 -1.56
C VAL A 95 3.75 -16.92 -2.76
N MET A 96 5.00 -17.36 -2.70
CA MET A 96 5.99 -17.11 -3.77
C MET A 96 5.61 -17.78 -5.10
N GLU A 97 4.93 -18.93 -5.05
CA GLU A 97 4.39 -19.62 -6.23
C GLU A 97 3.18 -18.87 -6.82
N SER A 98 2.42 -18.18 -5.96
CA SER A 98 1.19 -17.48 -6.32
C SER A 98 1.42 -16.03 -6.78
N VAL A 99 2.52 -15.40 -6.38
CA VAL A 99 2.87 -14.01 -6.74
C VAL A 99 2.91 -13.81 -8.26
N PRO A 100 3.57 -14.67 -9.08
CA PRO A 100 3.59 -14.49 -10.53
C PRO A 100 2.19 -14.43 -11.16
N ALA A 101 1.22 -15.17 -10.62
CA ALA A 101 -0.16 -15.18 -11.12
C ALA A 101 -0.91 -13.85 -10.88
N GLN A 102 -0.36 -12.95 -10.05
CA GLN A 102 -0.90 -11.60 -9.86
C GLN A 102 -0.42 -10.60 -10.92
N PHE A 103 0.44 -11.01 -11.86
CA PHE A 103 0.97 -10.15 -12.91
C PHE A 103 0.56 -10.62 -14.30
N SER A 104 0.39 -9.67 -15.22
CA SER A 104 0.19 -9.91 -16.65
C SER A 104 1.12 -8.99 -17.43
N ASN A 105 1.99 -9.55 -18.27
CA ASN A 105 3.02 -8.81 -19.02
C ASN A 105 3.86 -7.85 -18.15
N GLY A 106 4.23 -8.27 -16.94
CA GLY A 106 5.03 -7.49 -16.00
C GLY A 106 4.26 -6.38 -15.24
N VAL A 107 2.96 -6.23 -15.48
CA VAL A 107 2.11 -5.27 -14.79
C VAL A 107 1.25 -5.99 -13.76
N LEU A 108 1.15 -5.43 -12.56
CA LEU A 108 0.30 -5.96 -11.50
C LEU A 108 -1.17 -5.91 -11.96
N ILE A 109 -1.84 -7.05 -11.95
CA ILE A 109 -3.25 -7.16 -12.31
C ILE A 109 -4.05 -6.39 -11.26
N ALA A 110 -4.94 -5.50 -11.72
CA ALA A 110 -5.83 -4.78 -10.83
C ALA A 110 -6.66 -5.80 -10.03
N ALA A 111 -6.70 -5.62 -8.70
CA ALA A 111 -7.56 -6.43 -7.85
C ALA A 111 -8.98 -6.40 -8.41
N LYS A 112 -9.65 -7.56 -8.45
CA LYS A 112 -11.08 -7.59 -8.79
C LYS A 112 -11.78 -6.62 -7.85
N GLY A 113 -12.33 -5.54 -8.40
CA GLY A 113 -13.08 -4.58 -7.61
C GLY A 113 -14.12 -5.34 -6.78
N GLY A 114 -14.25 -5.00 -5.50
CA GLY A 114 -15.28 -5.57 -4.65
C GLY A 114 -16.65 -5.45 -5.33
N LYS A 115 -17.60 -6.34 -5.00
CA LYS A 115 -18.97 -6.27 -5.53
C LYS A 115 -19.42 -4.81 -5.52
N PRO A 116 -19.79 -4.22 -6.68
CA PRO A 116 -20.23 -2.84 -6.68
C PRO A 116 -21.33 -2.68 -5.64
N ALA A 117 -21.27 -1.60 -4.84
CA ALA A 117 -22.25 -1.33 -3.78
C ALA A 117 -23.71 -1.35 -4.27
N THR A 118 -23.90 -1.26 -5.59
CA THR A 118 -25.16 -1.46 -6.28
C THR A 118 -25.09 -2.73 -7.14
N SER A 119 -25.92 -3.73 -6.82
CA SER A 119 -26.03 -4.94 -7.63
C SER A 119 -26.53 -4.64 -9.05
N ALA A 120 -26.13 -5.47 -10.02
CA ALA A 120 -26.58 -5.34 -11.40
C ALA A 120 -28.11 -5.39 -11.50
N GLU A 121 -28.76 -6.24 -10.71
CA GLU A 121 -30.23 -6.34 -10.64
C GLU A 121 -30.90 -5.01 -10.26
N LYS A 122 -30.35 -4.28 -9.28
CA LYS A 122 -30.88 -2.96 -8.88
C LYS A 122 -30.68 -1.91 -9.98
N VAL A 123 -29.58 -2.01 -10.72
CA VAL A 123 -29.34 -1.14 -11.88
C VAL A 123 -30.38 -1.39 -12.96
N THR A 124 -30.57 -2.65 -13.35
CA THR A 124 -31.56 -3.04 -14.37
C THR A 124 -32.97 -2.61 -13.96
N ALA A 125 -33.42 -2.92 -12.74
CA ALA A 125 -34.76 -2.57 -12.28
C ALA A 125 -35.04 -1.05 -12.30
N VAL A 126 -34.05 -0.22 -11.94
CA VAL A 126 -34.18 1.25 -12.00
C VAL A 126 -34.24 1.74 -13.45
N LEU A 127 -33.43 1.17 -14.35
CA LEU A 127 -33.45 1.52 -15.77
C LEU A 127 -34.76 1.09 -16.46
N ASP A 128 -35.31 -0.07 -16.10
CA ASP A 128 -36.61 -0.53 -16.59
C ASP A 128 -37.75 0.38 -16.14
N CYS A 129 -37.72 0.84 -14.89
CA CYS A 129 -38.68 1.84 -14.40
C CYS A 129 -38.56 3.17 -15.14
N LYS A 130 -37.33 3.62 -15.43
CA LYS A 130 -37.07 4.81 -16.24
C LYS A 130 -37.59 4.66 -17.68
N ALA A 131 -37.35 3.52 -18.31
CA ALA A 131 -37.85 3.20 -19.65
C ALA A 131 -39.38 3.10 -19.67
N GLY A 132 -39.98 2.60 -18.60
CA GLY A 132 -41.43 2.57 -18.38
C GLY A 132 -42.06 3.92 -18.01
N GLY A 133 -41.30 5.02 -18.02
CA GLY A 133 -41.81 6.38 -17.83
C GLY A 133 -42.03 6.81 -16.37
N LEU A 134 -41.59 6.01 -15.39
CA LEU A 134 -41.70 6.40 -13.98
C LEU A 134 -40.72 7.55 -13.66
N THR A 135 -41.06 8.35 -12.65
CA THR A 135 -40.14 9.33 -12.07
C THR A 135 -39.15 8.68 -11.09
N GLN A 136 -38.06 9.38 -10.75
CA GLN A 136 -37.08 8.90 -9.75
C GLN A 136 -37.73 8.65 -8.38
N LYS A 137 -38.71 9.48 -7.99
CA LYS A 137 -39.43 9.36 -6.73
C LYS A 137 -40.31 8.10 -6.71
N GLU A 138 -41.08 7.86 -7.77
CA GLU A 138 -41.91 6.67 -7.89
C GLU A 138 -41.06 5.40 -7.96
N THR A 139 -39.92 5.45 -8.67
CA THR A 139 -38.99 4.33 -8.77
C THR A 139 -38.34 3.99 -7.43
N SER A 140 -38.00 5.00 -6.63
CA SER A 140 -37.46 4.81 -5.27
C SER A 140 -38.48 4.11 -4.37
N VAL A 141 -39.74 4.55 -4.40
CA VAL A 141 -40.82 3.93 -3.61
C VAL A 141 -41.13 2.52 -4.12
N LYS A 142 -41.26 2.33 -5.44
CA LYS A 142 -41.61 1.05 -6.06
C LYS A 142 -40.57 -0.04 -5.83
N LEU A 143 -39.28 0.30 -5.88
CA LEU A 143 -38.18 -0.67 -5.76
C LEU A 143 -37.62 -0.77 -4.34
N GLY A 144 -38.08 0.07 -3.39
CA GLY A 144 -37.50 0.13 -2.05
C GLY A 144 -36.02 0.55 -2.03
N ILE A 145 -35.58 1.30 -3.05
CA ILE A 145 -34.19 1.75 -3.21
C ILE A 145 -34.09 3.21 -2.75
N PRO A 146 -33.06 3.59 -1.95
CA PRO A 146 -32.87 4.99 -1.55
C PRO A 146 -32.81 5.94 -2.74
N ALA A 147 -33.44 7.11 -2.62
CA ALA A 147 -33.51 8.10 -3.70
C ALA A 147 -32.12 8.52 -4.24
N SER A 148 -31.11 8.58 -3.37
CA SER A 148 -29.70 8.85 -3.76
C SER A 148 -29.13 7.76 -4.68
N THR A 149 -29.44 6.49 -4.42
CA THR A 149 -29.04 5.36 -5.24
C THR A 149 -29.80 5.35 -6.56
N VAL A 150 -31.11 5.61 -6.55
CA VAL A 150 -31.91 5.76 -7.79
C VAL A 150 -31.34 6.88 -8.64
N HIS A 151 -31.10 8.07 -8.07
CA HIS A 151 -30.53 9.22 -8.78
C HIS A 151 -29.18 8.89 -9.43
N LYS A 152 -28.28 8.25 -8.68
CA LYS A 152 -26.96 7.84 -9.19
C LYS A 152 -27.04 6.86 -10.36
N ILE A 153 -27.96 5.89 -10.31
CA ILE A 153 -28.19 4.94 -11.41
C ILE A 153 -28.87 5.65 -12.59
N TRP A 154 -29.83 6.53 -12.32
CA TRP A 154 -30.64 7.25 -13.32
C TRP A 154 -29.80 8.11 -14.28
N HIS A 155 -28.72 8.69 -13.75
CA HIS A 155 -27.79 9.55 -14.47
C HIS A 155 -26.47 8.87 -14.82
N ARG A 156 -26.31 7.58 -14.51
CA ARG A 156 -25.15 6.80 -14.94
C ARG A 156 -25.23 6.70 -16.47
N ARG A 157 -24.43 7.51 -17.17
CA ARG A 157 -24.28 7.45 -18.63
C ARG A 157 -23.90 6.01 -18.97
N ASN A 158 -24.67 5.34 -19.86
CA ASN A 158 -24.30 4.04 -20.38
C ASN A 158 -22.84 4.12 -20.84
N GLY A 159 -21.94 3.47 -20.13
CA GLY A 159 -20.50 3.48 -20.38
C GLY A 159 -20.17 2.66 -21.62
N GLY A 160 -20.67 3.09 -22.77
CA GLY A 160 -20.30 2.60 -24.08
C GLY A 160 -19.44 3.67 -24.78
N GLN A 161 -18.17 3.72 -24.39
CA GLN A 161 -16.99 3.92 -25.25
C GLN A 161 -15.72 3.72 -24.43
#